data_AF-G2GYX7-F1
#
_entry.id   AF-G2GYX7-F1
#
_cell.length_a   1.000
_cell.length_b   1.000
_cell.length_c   1.000
_cell.angle_alpha   90.00
_cell.angle_beta   90.00
_cell.angle_gamma   90.00
#
_symmetry.space_group_name_H-M   'P 1'
#
loop_
_entity.id
_entity.type
_entity.pdbx_description
1 polymer ?
#
loop_
_entity_poly.entity_id
_entity_poly.type
_entity_poly.pdbx_seq_one_letter_code
_entity_poly.pdbx_strand_id
1 'polypeptide(L)'
;MNTNNFTRYLEDRLYQWAEWYSRGNFSSLGYSSCSIEYRIMTEGNVFRRSGPNPLPTHAAAEEIENWVNAMAQQNPAMARALRCYYFQRGSLRYKAKKLAISHTQFKYHVDMAHQWLLGCLNGRLEKD
;
A
#
# COMPACT_ATOMS: atom_id res chain seq x y z
N MET A 1 0.99 -22.47 -14.02
CA MET A 1 2.01 -21.59 -13.41
C MET A 1 2.28 -22.07 -11.99
N ASN A 2 3.54 -22.12 -11.57
CA ASN A 2 3.95 -22.64 -10.25
C ASN A 2 3.61 -21.62 -9.14
N THR A 3 3.04 -22.04 -8.01
CA THR A 3 2.66 -21.17 -6.87
C THR A 3 3.80 -20.27 -6.38
N ASN A 4 5.04 -20.77 -6.42
CA ASN A 4 6.23 -20.00 -6.06
C ASN A 4 6.49 -18.78 -6.96
N ASN A 5 6.08 -18.85 -8.24
CA ASN A 5 6.22 -17.71 -9.15
C ASN A 5 5.17 -16.62 -8.85
N PHE A 6 3.99 -17.01 -8.38
CA PHE A 6 2.93 -16.07 -8.00
C PHE A 6 3.27 -15.30 -6.73
N THR A 7 3.79 -15.99 -5.71
CA THR A 7 4.23 -15.35 -4.47
C THR A 7 5.31 -14.32 -4.75
N ARG A 8 6.34 -14.68 -5.54
CA ARG A 8 7.40 -13.75 -5.93
C ARG A 8 6.89 -12.58 -6.75
N TYR A 9 5.96 -12.83 -7.68
CA TYR A 9 5.33 -11.78 -8.48
C TYR A 9 4.54 -10.78 -7.60
N LEU A 10 3.80 -11.28 -6.62
CA LEU A 10 3.07 -10.44 -5.68
C LEU A 10 4.03 -9.64 -4.79
N GLU A 11 5.11 -10.24 -4.31
CA GLU A 11 6.14 -9.54 -3.54
C GLU A 11 6.75 -8.38 -4.35
N ASP A 12 7.16 -8.62 -5.60
CA ASP A 12 7.70 -7.57 -6.47
C ASP A 12 6.69 -6.42 -6.68
N ARG A 13 5.40 -6.74 -6.88
CA ARG A 13 4.34 -5.72 -6.97
C ARG A 13 4.15 -4.95 -5.68
N LEU A 14 4.20 -5.61 -4.52
CA LEU A 14 4.06 -4.95 -3.22
C LEU A 14 5.25 -4.03 -2.91
N TYR A 15 6.46 -4.40 -3.35
CA TYR A 15 7.62 -3.51 -3.29
C TYR A 15 7.47 -2.29 -4.19
N GLN A 16 6.99 -2.46 -5.44
CA GLN A 16 6.70 -1.34 -6.33
C GLN A 16 5.62 -0.43 -5.77
N TRP A 17 4.56 -1.01 -5.17
CA TRP A 17 3.53 -0.27 -4.47
C TRP A 17 4.09 0.54 -3.28
N ALA A 18 4.96 -0.06 -2.47
CA ALA A 18 5.61 0.61 -1.36
C ALA A 18 6.53 1.75 -1.80
N GLU A 19 7.30 1.53 -2.87
CA GLU A 19 8.16 2.54 -3.46
C GLU A 19 7.31 3.69 -4.03
N TRP A 20 6.27 3.37 -4.79
CA TRP A 20 5.33 4.35 -5.35
C TRP A 20 4.70 5.20 -4.24
N TYR A 21 4.20 4.58 -3.16
CA TYR A 21 3.62 5.28 -2.01
C TYR A 21 4.65 6.15 -1.29
N SER A 22 5.88 5.67 -1.11
CA SER A 22 6.96 6.41 -0.42
C SER A 22 7.34 7.72 -1.13
N ARG A 23 7.09 7.82 -2.43
CA ARG A 23 7.29 9.04 -3.23
C ARG A 23 6.16 10.07 -3.08
N GLY A 24 5.20 9.82 -2.19
CA GLY A 24 4.07 10.71 -1.93
C GLY A 24 2.89 10.52 -2.88
N ASN A 25 2.83 9.39 -3.58
CA ASN A 25 1.68 9.04 -4.40
C ASN A 25 0.57 8.44 -3.53
N PHE A 26 -0.36 9.28 -3.10
CA PHE A 26 -1.58 8.83 -2.45
C PHE A 26 -2.64 8.64 -3.53
N SER A 27 -3.31 7.48 -3.49
CA SER A 27 -4.39 7.05 -4.40
C SER A 27 -5.13 8.20 -5.08
N SER A 28 -5.23 8.15 -6.41
CA SER A 28 -6.12 8.95 -7.26
C SER A 28 -5.91 10.46 -7.33
N LEU A 29 -4.88 11.04 -6.71
CA LEU A 29 -4.62 12.48 -6.83
C LEU A 29 -3.24 12.85 -7.35
N GLY A 30 -2.25 11.96 -7.43
CA GLY A 30 -0.95 12.26 -8.09
C GLY A 30 -0.18 13.45 -7.49
N TYR A 31 -0.67 13.98 -6.37
CA TYR A 31 -0.20 15.19 -5.73
C TYR A 31 0.62 14.77 -4.52
N SER A 32 1.94 15.01 -4.60
CA SER A 32 2.83 14.80 -3.45
C SER A 32 2.30 15.57 -2.23
N SER A 33 2.65 15.15 -1.00
CA SER A 33 2.32 15.91 0.22
C SER A 33 2.86 17.34 0.22
N CYS A 34 3.79 17.66 -0.68
CA CYS A 34 4.31 19.01 -0.92
C CYS A 34 3.56 19.78 -2.01
N SER A 35 2.55 19.18 -2.65
CA SER A 35 1.76 19.86 -3.68
C SER A 35 0.80 20.86 -3.07
N ILE A 36 0.52 21.90 -3.85
CA ILE A 36 -0.39 22.95 -3.47
C ILE A 36 -1.81 22.38 -3.34
N GLU A 37 -2.18 21.44 -4.19
CA GLU A 37 -3.48 20.78 -4.22
C GLU A 37 -3.74 19.95 -2.95
N TYR A 38 -2.74 19.19 -2.48
CA TYR A 38 -2.82 18.48 -1.19
C TYR A 38 -3.03 19.48 -0.04
N ARG A 39 -2.24 20.55 0.01
CA ARG A 39 -2.31 21.57 1.07
C ARG A 39 -3.58 22.41 1.01
N ILE A 40 -4.16 22.62 -0.17
CA ILE A 40 -5.48 23.25 -0.32
C ILE A 40 -6.55 22.37 0.29
N MET A 41 -6.53 21.06 0.00
CA MET A 41 -7.52 20.13 0.51
C MET A 41 -7.42 19.88 2.02
N THR A 42 -6.21 19.90 2.60
CA THR A 42 -5.99 19.56 4.01
C THR A 42 -5.74 20.76 4.93
N GLU A 43 -5.15 21.86 4.43
CA GLU A 43 -4.71 23.00 5.24
C GLU A 43 -5.39 24.33 4.85
N GLY A 44 -6.11 24.39 3.72
CA GLY A 44 -6.89 25.55 3.31
C GLY A 44 -6.10 26.82 2.96
N ASN A 45 -4.76 26.74 2.82
CA ASN A 45 -3.90 27.90 2.69
C ASN A 45 -2.93 27.78 1.50
N VAL A 46 -2.87 28.79 0.62
CA VAL A 46 -2.07 28.78 -0.61
C VAL A 46 -0.84 29.69 -0.47
N PHE A 47 0.35 29.10 -0.46
CA PHE A 47 1.59 29.82 -0.73
C PHE A 47 2.06 29.46 -2.15
N ARG A 48 2.14 30.45 -3.05
CA ARG A 48 2.63 30.26 -4.42
C ARG A 48 4.09 29.83 -4.40
N ARG A 49 4.34 28.54 -4.64
CA ARG A 49 5.62 27.99 -5.08
C ARG A 49 5.36 27.12 -6.31
N SER A 50 6.36 26.94 -7.18
CA SER A 50 6.24 26.03 -8.32
C SER A 50 5.76 24.66 -7.85
N GLY A 51 4.56 24.28 -8.28
CA GLY A 51 3.93 23.03 -7.88
C GLY A 51 4.77 21.82 -8.31
N PRO A 52 4.75 20.72 -7.54
CA PRO A 52 5.42 19.49 -7.93
C PRO A 52 4.74 18.90 -9.18
N ASN A 53 5.55 18.36 -10.09
CA ASN A 53 5.05 17.69 -11.28
C ASN A 53 4.09 16.54 -10.90
N PRO A 54 2.98 16.34 -11.67
CA PRO A 54 2.14 15.17 -11.49
C PRO A 54 3.00 13.92 -11.65
N LEU A 55 3.01 13.09 -10.62
CA LEU A 55 3.80 11.87 -10.62
C LEU A 55 3.17 10.84 -11.58
N PRO A 56 3.97 10.01 -12.26
CA PRO A 56 3.45 9.00 -13.17
C PRO A 56 2.48 8.05 -12.46
N THR A 57 1.27 7.89 -13.02
CA THR A 57 0.28 6.90 -12.57
C THR A 57 0.83 5.50 -12.79
N HIS A 58 1.16 4.80 -11.71
CA HIS A 58 1.63 3.42 -11.77
C HIS A 58 0.42 2.49 -11.63
N ALA A 59 -0.25 2.17 -12.74
CA ALA A 59 -1.52 1.42 -12.76
C ALA A 59 -1.48 0.12 -11.92
N ALA A 60 -0.34 -0.58 -11.91
CA ALA A 60 -0.16 -1.78 -11.09
C ALA A 60 -0.12 -1.50 -9.57
N ALA A 61 0.39 -0.34 -9.15
CA ALA A 61 0.42 0.07 -7.73
C ALA A 61 -0.96 0.58 -7.28
N GLU A 62 -1.68 1.28 -8.15
CA GLU A 62 -3.07 1.69 -7.90
C GLU A 62 -4.00 0.48 -7.75
N GLU A 63 -3.82 -0.55 -8.57
CA GLU A 63 -4.54 -1.82 -8.44
C GLU A 63 -4.33 -2.46 -7.06
N ILE A 64 -3.08 -2.54 -6.59
CA ILE A 64 -2.76 -3.04 -5.25
C ILE A 64 -3.41 -2.16 -4.17
N GLU A 65 -3.33 -0.83 -4.30
CA GLU A 65 -3.95 0.08 -3.32
C GLU A 65 -5.48 -0.10 -3.25
N ASN A 66 -6.15 -0.31 -4.40
CA ASN A 66 -7.57 -0.61 -4.45
C ASN A 66 -7.91 -1.92 -3.73
N TRP A 67 -7.11 -2.97 -3.92
CA TRP A 67 -7.26 -4.23 -3.19
C TRP A 67 -7.02 -4.05 -1.69
N VAL A 68 -6.01 -3.30 -1.29
CA VAL A 68 -5.74 -3.00 0.13
C VAL A 68 -6.87 -2.16 0.76
N ASN A 69 -7.50 -1.27 -0.01
CA ASN A 69 -8.67 -0.51 0.43
C ASN A 69 -9.91 -1.40 0.59
N ALA A 70 -10.18 -2.30 -0.37
CA ALA A 70 -11.25 -3.29 -0.25
C ALA A 70 -11.01 -4.23 0.96
N MET A 71 -9.76 -4.65 1.17
CA MET A 71 -9.34 -5.40 2.34
C MET A 71 -9.60 -4.62 3.63
N ALA A 72 -9.31 -3.32 3.68
CA ALA A 72 -9.51 -2.50 4.86
C ALA A 72 -10.99 -2.37 5.27
N GLN A 73 -11.91 -2.43 4.31
CA GLN A 73 -13.35 -2.45 4.58
C GLN A 73 -13.79 -3.73 5.32
N GLN A 74 -13.15 -4.87 5.04
CA GLN A 74 -13.49 -6.15 5.66
C GLN A 74 -12.66 -6.42 6.93
N ASN A 75 -11.36 -6.12 6.88
CA ASN A 75 -10.42 -6.36 7.96
C ASN A 75 -9.39 -5.22 8.04
N PRO A 76 -9.68 -4.15 8.80
CA PRO A 76 -8.80 -2.98 8.90
C PRO A 76 -7.47 -3.29 9.60
N ALA A 77 -7.43 -4.28 10.50
CA ALA A 77 -6.19 -4.69 11.17
C ALA A 77 -5.20 -5.32 10.18
N MET A 78 -5.71 -6.15 9.26
CA MET A 78 -4.93 -6.78 8.20
C MET A 78 -4.31 -5.76 7.25
N ALA A 79 -5.11 -4.81 6.76
CA ALA A 79 -4.62 -3.74 5.90
C ALA A 79 -3.60 -2.83 6.60
N ARG A 80 -3.81 -2.51 7.89
CA ARG A 80 -2.84 -1.73 8.69
C ARG A 80 -1.53 -2.47 8.90
N ALA A 81 -1.57 -3.78 9.16
CA ALA A 81 -0.38 -4.60 9.30
C ALA A 81 0.44 -4.64 8.00
N LEU A 82 -0.23 -4.83 6.86
CA LEU A 82 0.40 -4.85 5.54
C LEU A 82 1.07 -3.51 5.20
N ARG A 83 0.37 -2.39 5.37
CA ARG A 83 0.94 -1.05 5.17
C ARG A 83 2.13 -0.80 6.09
N CYS A 84 2.03 -1.20 7.36
CA CYS A 84 3.13 -1.08 8.31
C CYS A 84 4.33 -1.95 7.91
N TYR A 85 4.10 -3.15 7.37
CA TYR A 85 5.13 -4.05 6.90
C TYR A 85 5.95 -3.42 5.76
N TYR A 86 5.29 -2.86 4.75
CA TYR A 86 5.97 -2.36 3.56
C TYR A 86 6.45 -0.91 3.67
N PHE A 87 5.70 -0.03 4.34
CA PHE A 87 6.01 1.41 4.34
C PHE A 87 6.96 1.83 5.47
N GLN A 88 7.13 1.00 6.50
CA GLN A 88 7.96 1.34 7.64
C GLN A 88 9.28 0.57 7.61
N ARG A 89 10.35 1.26 8.00
CA ARG A 89 11.65 0.64 8.23
C ARG A 89 11.72 0.04 9.65
N GLY A 90 12.68 -0.85 9.86
CA GLY A 90 12.95 -1.46 11.15
C GLY A 90 12.41 -2.88 11.30
N SER A 91 12.62 -3.46 12.48
CA SER A 91 12.31 -4.86 12.77
C SER A 91 10.81 -5.13 12.87
N LEU A 92 10.40 -6.38 12.67
CA LEU A 92 9.01 -6.81 12.84
C LEU A 92 8.49 -6.54 14.26
N ARG A 93 9.35 -6.69 15.29
CA ARG A 93 9.01 -6.35 16.67
C ARG A 93 8.71 -4.86 16.85
N TYR A 94 9.49 -3.99 16.22
CA TYR A 94 9.24 -2.55 16.23
C TYR A 94 7.89 -2.21 15.57
N LYS A 95 7.63 -2.81 14.40
CA LYS A 95 6.37 -2.61 13.65
C LYS A 95 5.14 -3.10 14.42
N ALA A 96 5.24 -4.27 15.07
CA ALA A 96 4.20 -4.82 15.93
C ALA A 96 3.91 -3.92 17.14
N LYS A 97 4.97 -3.44 17.81
CA LYS A 97 4.86 -2.48 18.92
C LYS A 97 4.17 -1.19 18.49
N LYS A 98 4.48 -0.66 17.30
CA LYS A 98 3.85 0.55 16.77
C LYS A 98 2.35 0.38 16.51
N LEU A 99 1.91 -0.84 16.18
CA LEU A 99 0.50 -1.17 16.01
C LEU A 99 -0.18 -1.65 17.31
N ALA A 100 0.53 -1.63 18.44
CA ALA A 100 0.04 -2.11 19.73
C ALA A 100 -0.48 -3.57 19.69
N ILE A 101 0.14 -4.42 18.87
CA ILE A 101 -0.18 -5.85 18.77
C ILE A 101 1.05 -6.72 19.04
N SER A 102 0.82 -8.00 19.34
CA SER A 102 1.92 -8.95 19.52
C SER A 102 2.67 -9.22 18.21
N HIS A 103 3.94 -9.62 18.31
CA HIS A 103 4.74 -9.99 17.14
C HIS A 103 4.10 -11.12 16.34
N THR A 104 3.50 -12.10 17.02
CA THR A 104 2.81 -13.23 16.39
C THR A 104 1.56 -12.78 15.65
N GLN A 105 0.72 -11.93 16.26
CA GLN A 105 -0.46 -11.37 15.58
C GLN A 105 -0.08 -10.52 14.37
N PHE A 106 0.98 -9.71 14.49
CA PHE A 106 1.48 -8.92 13.38
C PHE A 106 1.85 -9.82 12.19
N LYS A 107 2.64 -10.86 12.44
CA LYS A 107 3.02 -11.82 11.41
C LYS A 107 1.79 -12.50 10.79
N TYR A 108 0.87 -12.99 11.63
CA TYR A 108 -0.37 -13.59 11.18
C TYR A 108 -1.19 -12.68 10.26
N HIS A 109 -1.34 -11.41 10.62
CA HIS A 109 -2.05 -10.44 9.78
C HIS A 109 -1.35 -10.16 8.46
N VAL A 110 -0.02 -10.12 8.43
CA VAL A 110 0.73 -9.95 7.18
C VAL A 110 0.59 -11.19 6.29
N ASP A 111 0.74 -12.39 6.86
CA ASP A 111 0.60 -13.65 6.12
C ASP A 111 -0.82 -13.80 5.54
N MET A 112 -1.86 -13.46 6.32
CA MET A 112 -3.24 -13.42 5.84
C MET A 112 -3.45 -12.37 4.73
N ALA A 113 -2.85 -11.18 4.87
CA ALA A 113 -2.95 -10.15 3.85
C ALA A 113 -2.34 -10.61 2.53
N HIS A 114 -1.19 -11.29 2.55
CA HIS A 114 -0.58 -11.88 1.36
C HIS A 114 -1.46 -12.96 0.75
N GLN A 115 -2.03 -13.87 1.55
CA GLN A 115 -2.94 -14.90 1.05
C GLN A 115 -4.20 -14.31 0.40
N TRP A 116 -4.78 -13.27 1.00
CA TRP A 116 -5.95 -12.60 0.45
C TRP A 116 -5.62 -11.93 -0.89
N LEU A 117 -4.47 -11.25 -0.99
CA LEU A 117 -4.02 -10.62 -2.24
C LEU A 117 -3.69 -11.65 -3.33
N LEU A 118 -3.11 -12.80 -2.96
CA LEU A 118 -2.93 -13.92 -3.90
C LEU A 118 -4.28 -14.42 -4.43
N GLY A 119 -5.30 -14.50 -3.56
CA GLY A 119 -6.67 -14.82 -3.96
C GLY A 119 -7.25 -13.83 -4.97
N CYS A 120 -7.08 -12.52 -4.74
CA CYS A 120 -7.50 -11.49 -5.70
C CYS A 120 -6.78 -11.60 -7.05
N LEU A 121 -5.48 -11.89 -7.02
CA LEU A 121 -4.66 -12.02 -8.22
C LEU A 121 -5.01 -13.27 -9.04
N ASN A 122 -5.29 -14.39 -8.37
CA ASN A 122 -5.74 -15.63 -9.02
C ASN A 122 -7.15 -15.49 -9.62
N GLY A 123 -8.10 -14.91 -8.88
CA GLY A 123 -9.47 -14.71 -9.37
C GLY A 123 -9.59 -13.72 -10.54
N ARG A 124 -8.53 -12.96 -10.83
CA ARG A 124 -8.40 -12.14 -12.03
C ARG A 124 -7.99 -12.97 -13.25
N LEU A 125 -7.03 -13.88 -13.10
CA LEU A 125 -6.55 -14.74 -14.19
C LEU A 125 -7.58 -15.73 -14.71
N GLU A 126 -8.64 -16.00 -13.95
CA GLU A 126 -9.78 -16.82 -14.39
C GLU A 126 -10.84 -16.02 -15.18
N LYS A 127 -10.75 -14.69 -15.18
CA LYS A 127 -11.70 -13.78 -15.86
C LYS A 127 -11.16 -13.19 -17.16
N ASP A 128 -9.86 -13.34 -17.41
CA ASP A 128 -9.18 -13.01 -18.67
C ASP A 128 -9.11 -14.25 -19.57
#